data_AF-A0A7H4P5B2-F1
#
_entry.id   AF-A0A7H4P5B2-F1
#
_cell.length_a   1.000
_cell.length_b   1.000
_cell.length_c   1.000
_cell.angle_alpha   90.00
_cell.angle_beta   90.00
_cell.angle_gamma   90.00
#
_symmetry.space_group_name_H-M   'P 1'
#
loop_
_entity.id
_entity.type
_entity.pdbx_description
1 polymer ?
#
loop_
_entity_poly.entity_id
_entity_poly.type
_entity_poly.pdbx_seq_one_letter_code
_entity_poly.pdbx_strand_id
1 'polypeptide(L)'
;MNNYAYLIKAKAKATEAKSYFCWFSAKSDSRAEREILNILEDAGINVGRGADHQLPIRTHWFIVDDLPEESALDDTWCDRYELGGEDGITWQKITLPQVEEKPVVAETGAITDSEESYSNDENALFSLAEMPFRTQLLAQYMESDRHVCHISIPQRDRLSALEMDTDNNAIQDLILAAENVPDIKKYDMPGIWKFTSAFKKVFPEGKRYELGKKVQFAKLWFETKAIDRGILVKEWTAGHQVTEIIHSGDTATTERYTRAITQNMANLAIEIAIAQLYPNAEPGKITRPQLIGAKELVDREENVHAKAMKVLGKINDILDYDAHSIFGVTRAIKWNGEESASELRAMVRNWLAANGIYENGERSKGYPEWEEDPRAGRHSNTTDITREDVDRILAADRGEYVEGISDPNDPKWVHEDLTQKRQPEIAKVSPGMYSVESLIDTPTPKIADEEASSNVQVEENGSNEVADSDEISESEKANEHATGNAESGVPPDARKN
;
A
#
# COMPACT_ATOMS: atom_id res chain seq x y z
N MET A 1 -18.13 7.92 0.58
CA MET A 1 -19.31 8.71 0.18
C MET A 1 -18.79 9.81 -0.72
N ASN A 2 -19.54 10.14 -1.76
CA ASN A 2 -19.17 11.16 -2.74
C ASN A 2 -20.11 12.34 -2.56
N ASN A 3 -19.62 13.56 -2.81
CA ASN A 3 -20.45 14.77 -2.74
C ASN A 3 -21.12 15.00 -4.09
N TYR A 4 -22.42 15.30 -4.05
CA TYR A 4 -23.23 15.58 -5.23
C TYR A 4 -23.83 16.98 -5.11
N ALA A 5 -23.67 17.81 -6.14
CA ALA A 5 -24.26 19.14 -6.24
C ALA A 5 -25.31 19.18 -7.36
N TYR A 6 -26.49 19.73 -7.04
CA TYR A 6 -27.62 19.83 -7.96
C TYR A 6 -28.10 21.27 -8.12
N LEU A 7 -28.39 21.64 -9.38
CA LEU A 7 -29.08 22.88 -9.75
C LEU A 7 -30.54 22.58 -10.09
N ILE A 8 -31.47 23.25 -9.41
CA ILE A 8 -32.91 23.18 -9.65
C ILE A 8 -33.33 24.49 -10.31
N LYS A 9 -33.17 24.56 -11.63
CA LYS A 9 -33.42 25.78 -12.41
C LYS A 9 -34.92 26.06 -12.53
N ALA A 10 -35.36 27.27 -12.22
CA ALA A 10 -36.71 27.73 -12.51
C ALA A 10 -36.96 27.82 -14.03
N LYS A 11 -38.21 27.68 -14.46
CA LYS A 11 -38.58 27.87 -15.88
C LYS A 11 -38.98 29.31 -16.15
N ALA A 12 -38.61 29.83 -17.32
CA ALA A 12 -38.95 31.17 -17.81
C ALA A 12 -40.47 31.46 -18.03
N LYS A 13 -41.37 30.59 -17.54
CA LYS A 13 -42.82 30.83 -17.46
C LYS A 13 -43.31 31.06 -16.03
N ALA A 14 -42.50 30.77 -15.03
CA ALA A 14 -42.81 30.93 -13.62
C ALA A 14 -42.10 32.18 -13.11
N THR A 15 -42.69 33.35 -13.33
CA THR A 15 -42.05 34.67 -13.17
C THR A 15 -41.65 35.00 -11.72
N GLU A 16 -42.18 34.26 -10.74
CA GLU A 16 -41.90 34.43 -9.31
C GLU A 16 -41.00 33.32 -8.73
N ALA A 17 -40.62 32.32 -9.53
CA ALA A 17 -39.83 31.17 -9.07
C ALA A 17 -38.33 31.43 -9.14
N LYS A 18 -37.66 31.38 -7.98
CA LYS A 18 -36.19 31.33 -7.88
C LYS A 18 -35.63 29.97 -8.30
N SER A 19 -34.35 29.95 -8.70
CA SER A 19 -33.58 28.71 -8.92
C SER A 19 -32.81 28.36 -7.65
N TYR A 20 -32.75 27.08 -7.30
CA TYR A 20 -32.13 26.61 -6.06
C TYR A 20 -30.86 25.79 -6.33
N PHE A 21 -29.91 25.88 -5.40
CA PHE A 21 -28.77 24.98 -5.29
C PHE A 21 -28.92 24.09 -4.06
N CYS A 22 -28.55 22.81 -4.17
CA CYS A 22 -28.52 21.88 -3.04
C CYS A 22 -27.37 20.89 -3.23
N TRP A 23 -26.75 20.48 -2.14
CA TRP A 23 -25.70 19.47 -2.14
C TRP A 23 -25.80 18.53 -0.94
N PHE A 24 -25.31 17.31 -1.10
CA PHE A 24 -25.18 16.33 -0.02
C PHE A 24 -24.22 15.20 -0.38
N SER A 25 -23.84 14.40 0.61
CA SER A 25 -23.01 13.22 0.47
C SER A 25 -23.85 11.94 0.29
N ALA A 26 -23.50 11.10 -0.69
CA ALA A 26 -24.22 9.85 -0.96
C ALA A 26 -23.28 8.66 -1.23
N LYS A 27 -23.86 7.46 -1.29
CA LYS A 27 -23.12 6.20 -1.55
C LYS A 27 -23.07 5.81 -3.04
N SER A 28 -23.95 6.36 -3.87
CA SER A 28 -24.00 6.13 -5.32
C SER A 28 -24.87 7.18 -6.02
N ASP A 29 -24.66 7.36 -7.32
CA ASP A 29 -25.39 8.32 -8.16
C ASP A 29 -26.91 8.10 -8.09
N SER A 30 -27.37 6.85 -8.23
CA SER A 30 -28.79 6.49 -8.12
C SER A 30 -29.38 6.60 -6.71
N ARG A 31 -28.55 6.77 -5.67
CA ARG A 31 -29.05 7.19 -4.34
C ARG A 31 -29.19 8.71 -4.31
N ALA A 32 -28.23 9.45 -4.87
CA ALA A 32 -28.26 10.91 -4.93
C ALA A 32 -29.44 11.44 -5.76
N GLU A 33 -29.71 10.85 -6.92
CA GLU A 33 -30.87 11.15 -7.77
C GLU A 33 -32.21 10.97 -7.05
N ARG A 34 -32.27 10.10 -6.04
CA ARG A 34 -33.46 9.92 -5.19
C ARG A 34 -33.49 10.90 -4.02
N GLU A 35 -32.36 11.12 -3.36
CA GLU A 35 -32.29 12.04 -2.22
C GLU A 35 -32.67 13.46 -2.61
N ILE A 36 -32.19 13.95 -3.76
CA ILE A 36 -32.54 15.29 -4.25
C ILE A 36 -34.04 15.42 -4.55
N LEU A 37 -34.71 14.34 -4.99
CA LEU A 37 -36.16 14.36 -5.21
C LEU A 37 -36.93 14.34 -3.88
N ASN A 38 -36.48 13.57 -2.88
CA ASN A 38 -37.05 13.61 -1.53
C ASN A 38 -36.98 15.05 -0.95
N ILE A 39 -35.80 15.67 -0.98
CA ILE A 39 -35.57 17.03 -0.45
C ILE A 39 -36.48 18.07 -1.12
N LEU A 40 -36.78 17.90 -2.41
CA LEU A 40 -37.68 18.78 -3.15
C LEU A 40 -39.16 18.51 -2.85
N GLU A 41 -39.55 17.24 -2.64
CA GLU A 41 -40.90 16.88 -2.20
C GLU A 41 -41.19 17.40 -0.78
N ASP A 42 -40.25 17.22 0.17
CA ASP A 42 -40.32 17.76 1.53
C ASP A 42 -40.39 19.30 1.56
N ALA A 43 -39.73 19.97 0.61
CA ALA A 43 -39.81 21.42 0.41
C ALA A 43 -41.04 21.89 -0.40
N GLY A 44 -41.87 20.98 -0.91
CA GLY A 44 -43.03 21.29 -1.77
C GLY A 44 -42.69 21.74 -3.20
N ILE A 45 -41.41 21.68 -3.61
CA ILE A 45 -40.90 22.15 -4.90
C ILE A 45 -41.15 21.08 -5.97
N ASN A 46 -42.20 21.27 -6.75
CA ASN A 46 -42.56 20.34 -7.82
C ASN A 46 -41.64 20.53 -9.06
N VAL A 47 -41.09 19.42 -9.58
CA VAL A 47 -40.16 19.41 -10.73
C VAL A 47 -40.72 18.64 -11.93
N GLY A 48 -40.25 18.94 -13.14
CA GLY A 48 -40.52 18.15 -14.35
C GLY A 48 -41.63 18.69 -15.26
N ARG A 49 -42.35 17.82 -15.99
CA ARG A 49 -43.33 18.22 -17.01
C ARG A 49 -44.66 18.65 -16.38
N GLY A 50 -44.81 19.97 -16.17
CA GLY A 50 -46.07 20.59 -15.73
C GLY A 50 -45.90 21.57 -14.56
N ALA A 51 -44.85 21.39 -13.77
CA ALA A 51 -44.51 22.27 -12.64
C ALA A 51 -43.60 23.45 -13.05
N ASP A 52 -43.23 24.30 -12.10
CA ASP A 52 -42.48 25.53 -12.33
C ASP A 52 -40.95 25.32 -12.42
N HIS A 53 -40.42 24.28 -11.78
CA HIS A 53 -38.98 23.97 -11.78
C HIS A 53 -38.60 22.85 -12.75
N GLN A 54 -37.38 22.91 -13.28
CA GLN A 54 -36.79 21.86 -14.12
C GLN A 54 -36.39 20.65 -13.26
N LEU A 55 -36.10 19.51 -13.90
CA LEU A 55 -35.50 18.37 -13.18
C LEU A 55 -34.12 18.77 -12.64
N PRO A 56 -33.68 18.25 -11.47
CA PRO A 56 -32.37 18.58 -10.91
C PRO A 56 -31.23 18.23 -11.87
N ILE A 57 -30.42 19.22 -12.21
CA ILE A 57 -29.25 19.07 -13.08
C ILE A 57 -28.04 18.80 -12.18
N ARG A 58 -27.33 17.69 -12.37
CA ARG A 58 -26.07 17.44 -11.66
C ARG A 58 -24.98 18.39 -12.17
N THR A 59 -24.33 19.07 -11.25
CA THR A 59 -23.22 20.02 -11.50
C THR A 59 -21.92 19.48 -10.89
N HIS A 60 -20.77 20.02 -11.30
CA HIS A 60 -19.49 19.65 -10.68
C HIS A 60 -19.40 20.16 -9.23
N TRP A 61 -18.71 19.38 -8.38
CA TRP A 61 -18.51 19.72 -6.98
C TRP A 61 -17.56 20.92 -6.84
N PHE A 62 -18.08 22.03 -6.34
CA PHE A 62 -17.37 23.30 -6.20
C PHE A 62 -17.28 23.68 -4.72
N ILE A 63 -16.06 23.83 -4.21
CA ILE A 63 -15.79 24.06 -2.79
C ILE A 63 -15.44 25.54 -2.58
N VAL A 64 -16.24 26.23 -1.78
CA VAL A 64 -16.08 27.63 -1.39
C VAL A 64 -16.50 27.82 0.07
N ASP A 65 -16.03 28.88 0.71
CA ASP A 65 -16.29 29.16 2.13
C ASP A 65 -17.74 29.60 2.42
N ASP A 66 -18.50 29.97 1.39
CA ASP A 66 -19.92 30.38 1.44
C ASP A 66 -20.90 29.30 0.93
N LEU A 67 -20.50 28.03 1.06
CA LEU A 67 -21.31 26.85 0.80
C LEU A 67 -22.44 26.70 1.85
N PRO A 68 -23.71 26.45 1.45
CA PRO A 68 -24.81 26.24 2.40
C PRO A 68 -24.69 24.93 3.17
N GLU A 69 -25.53 24.72 4.19
CA GLU A 69 -25.57 23.48 4.98
C GLU A 69 -25.92 22.25 4.12
N GLU A 70 -25.51 21.05 4.56
CA GLU A 70 -25.76 19.81 3.82
C GLU A 70 -27.27 19.53 3.70
N SER A 71 -27.73 19.21 2.49
CA SER A 71 -29.14 19.06 2.08
C SER A 71 -30.00 20.34 2.11
N ALA A 72 -29.43 21.52 2.41
CA ALA A 72 -30.17 22.78 2.34
C ALA A 72 -30.38 23.26 0.89
N LEU A 73 -31.48 23.96 0.65
CA LEU A 73 -31.83 24.61 -0.62
C LEU A 73 -31.48 26.11 -0.55
N ASP A 74 -30.35 26.51 -1.12
CA ASP A 74 -29.93 27.92 -1.23
C ASP A 74 -30.58 28.57 -2.46
N ASP A 75 -31.41 29.58 -2.24
CA ASP A 75 -32.11 30.38 -3.26
C ASP A 75 -31.34 31.63 -3.69
N THR A 76 -30.19 31.89 -3.07
CA THR A 76 -29.26 33.00 -3.35
C THR A 76 -27.94 32.54 -3.98
N TRP A 77 -27.66 31.22 -4.01
CA TRP A 77 -26.46 30.67 -4.66
C TRP A 77 -26.36 31.09 -6.13
N CYS A 78 -27.48 31.05 -6.84
CA CYS A 78 -27.57 31.46 -8.25
C CYS A 78 -27.41 32.98 -8.46
N ASP A 79 -27.44 33.79 -7.40
CA ASP A 79 -27.14 35.22 -7.43
C ASP A 79 -25.63 35.50 -7.22
N ARG A 80 -24.88 34.51 -6.71
CA ARG A 80 -23.42 34.58 -6.46
C ARG A 80 -22.60 33.84 -7.50
N TYR A 81 -23.13 32.73 -8.02
CA TYR A 81 -22.45 31.81 -8.93
C TYR A 81 -23.33 31.46 -10.14
N GLU A 82 -22.71 31.36 -11.31
CA GLU A 82 -23.33 30.91 -12.56
C GLU A 82 -22.62 29.66 -13.10
N LEU A 83 -23.24 28.96 -14.05
CA LEU A 83 -22.58 27.84 -14.73
C LEU A 83 -21.76 28.37 -15.91
N GLY A 84 -20.44 28.21 -15.84
CA GLY A 84 -19.49 28.78 -16.79
C GLY A 84 -18.26 27.88 -17.04
N GLY A 85 -17.55 28.17 -18.12
CA GLY A 85 -16.57 27.26 -18.74
C GLY A 85 -17.17 26.44 -19.88
N GLU A 86 -16.32 25.85 -20.73
CA GLU A 86 -16.73 25.19 -21.97
C GLU A 86 -17.68 24.00 -21.77
N ASP A 87 -17.64 23.36 -20.59
CA ASP A 87 -18.47 22.20 -20.24
C ASP A 87 -19.92 22.57 -19.81
N GLY A 88 -20.19 23.84 -19.46
CA GLY A 88 -21.53 24.32 -19.06
C GLY A 88 -22.12 23.74 -17.76
N ILE A 89 -21.36 22.95 -16.99
CA ILE A 89 -21.79 22.29 -15.73
C ILE A 89 -20.87 22.58 -14.52
N THR A 90 -19.92 23.49 -14.68
CA THR A 90 -18.98 23.95 -13.64
C THR A 90 -19.42 25.31 -13.11
N TRP A 91 -19.33 25.51 -11.80
CA TRP A 91 -19.67 26.80 -11.17
C TRP A 91 -18.54 27.81 -11.29
N GLN A 92 -18.87 29.04 -11.68
CA GLN A 92 -18.00 30.20 -11.73
C GLN A 92 -18.66 31.37 -10.99
N LYS A 93 -17.87 32.28 -10.42
CA LYS A 93 -18.39 33.40 -9.63
C LYS A 93 -18.89 34.51 -10.55
N ILE A 94 -20.14 34.92 -10.36
CA ILE A 94 -20.75 36.01 -11.14
C ILE A 94 -19.94 37.27 -10.86
N THR A 95 -19.23 37.72 -11.88
CA THR A 95 -18.49 38.98 -11.84
C THR A 95 -19.43 40.05 -12.35
N LEU A 96 -20.00 40.84 -11.42
CA LEU A 96 -20.86 41.98 -11.77
C LEU A 96 -20.16 42.83 -12.83
N PRO A 97 -20.80 43.12 -13.98
CA PRO A 97 -20.14 43.84 -15.06
C PRO A 97 -19.79 45.25 -14.59
N GLN A 98 -18.56 45.67 -14.85
CA GLN A 98 -18.29 47.11 -14.93
C GLN A 98 -19.18 47.71 -16.02
N VAL A 99 -19.59 48.97 -15.81
CA VAL A 99 -20.43 49.68 -16.77
C VAL A 99 -19.70 49.76 -18.11
N GLU A 100 -20.33 49.26 -19.18
CA GLU A 100 -19.82 49.37 -20.55
C GLU A 100 -19.81 50.85 -21.00
N GLU A 101 -18.73 51.58 -20.74
CA GLU A 101 -18.41 52.74 -21.55
C GLU A 101 -17.98 52.28 -22.95
N LYS A 102 -18.71 52.77 -23.96
CA LYS A 102 -18.55 52.34 -25.35
C LYS A 102 -17.18 52.76 -25.91
N PRO A 103 -16.60 52.00 -26.86
CA PRO A 103 -15.29 52.30 -27.40
C PRO A 103 -15.27 53.66 -28.10
N VAL A 104 -14.51 54.59 -27.53
CA VAL A 104 -14.06 55.79 -28.24
C VAL A 104 -12.95 55.36 -29.20
N VAL A 105 -13.07 55.76 -30.47
CA VAL A 105 -12.11 55.39 -31.52
C VAL A 105 -10.73 55.98 -31.21
N ALA A 106 -9.70 55.14 -31.26
CA ALA A 106 -8.32 55.59 -31.15
C ALA A 106 -7.88 56.32 -32.43
N GLU A 107 -7.80 57.65 -32.37
CA GLU A 107 -6.95 58.42 -33.28
C GLU A 107 -5.62 58.79 -32.59
N THR A 108 -4.54 58.76 -33.37
CA THR A 108 -3.16 58.82 -32.91
C THR A 108 -2.75 60.18 -32.32
N GLY A 109 -2.13 60.21 -31.14
CA GLY A 109 -1.46 61.42 -30.65
C GLY A 109 -0.73 61.31 -29.31
N ALA A 110 0.59 61.49 -29.36
CA ALA A 110 1.50 61.88 -28.27
C ALA A 110 1.68 60.96 -27.03
N ILE A 111 2.95 60.80 -26.65
CA ILE A 111 3.39 60.38 -25.32
C ILE A 111 3.45 61.64 -24.44
N THR A 112 2.80 61.62 -23.27
CA THR A 112 3.08 62.51 -22.13
C THR A 112 2.77 61.77 -20.83
N ASP A 113 3.53 62.04 -19.79
CA ASP A 113 3.43 61.35 -18.49
C ASP A 113 2.07 61.50 -17.80
N SER A 114 1.67 60.47 -17.05
CA SER A 114 0.50 60.50 -16.16
C SER A 114 0.70 59.67 -14.88
N GLU A 115 1.96 59.56 -14.40
CA GLU A 115 2.28 58.88 -13.14
C GLU A 115 1.80 59.65 -11.88
N GLU A 116 1.34 60.90 -12.01
CA GLU A 116 1.00 61.80 -10.90
C GLU A 116 -0.46 61.71 -10.39
N SER A 117 -1.19 60.61 -10.60
CA SER A 117 -2.59 60.49 -10.13
C SER A 117 -2.84 59.56 -8.93
N TYR A 118 -1.88 58.72 -8.51
CA TYR A 118 -2.12 57.68 -7.50
C TYR A 118 -1.08 57.63 -6.36
N SER A 119 -0.13 58.56 -6.31
CA SER A 119 0.99 58.55 -5.35
C SER A 119 0.61 58.82 -3.88
N ASN A 120 -0.64 59.22 -3.61
CA ASN A 120 -1.13 59.56 -2.27
C ASN A 120 -2.12 58.54 -1.67
N ASP A 121 -2.40 57.42 -2.35
CA ASP A 121 -3.24 56.33 -1.80
C ASP A 121 -2.41 55.06 -1.61
N GLU A 122 -1.88 54.85 -0.40
CA GLU A 122 -1.07 53.68 -0.05
C GLU A 122 -1.83 52.35 -0.19
N ASN A 123 -3.16 52.39 -0.26
CA ASN A 123 -4.03 51.22 -0.43
C ASN A 123 -4.41 50.95 -1.91
N ALA A 124 -3.92 51.74 -2.88
CA ALA A 124 -4.14 51.47 -4.29
C ALA A 124 -3.59 50.08 -4.69
N LEU A 125 -4.48 49.19 -5.14
CA LEU A 125 -4.17 47.79 -5.47
C LEU A 125 -3.96 47.60 -6.97
N PHE A 126 -2.77 47.15 -7.35
CA PHE A 126 -2.35 46.94 -8.74
C PHE A 126 -2.32 45.45 -9.09
N SER A 127 -2.80 45.10 -10.29
CA SER A 127 -2.83 43.75 -10.85
C SER A 127 -1.41 43.16 -10.97
N LEU A 128 -1.16 42.01 -10.35
CA LEU A 128 0.13 41.31 -10.50
C LEU A 128 0.33 40.73 -11.91
N ALA A 129 -0.74 40.42 -12.64
CA ALA A 129 -0.65 39.79 -13.96
C ALA A 129 0.02 40.70 -15.01
N GLU A 130 -0.06 42.02 -14.82
CA GLU A 130 0.56 43.04 -15.68
C GLU A 130 2.02 43.35 -15.28
N MET A 131 2.46 42.92 -14.09
CA MET A 131 3.81 43.17 -13.57
C MET A 131 4.85 42.21 -14.18
N PRO A 132 6.15 42.56 -14.18
CA PRO A 132 7.21 41.66 -14.64
C PRO A 132 7.22 40.32 -13.88
N PHE A 133 7.53 39.22 -14.58
CA PHE A 133 7.53 37.85 -14.02
C PHE A 133 8.32 37.71 -12.70
N ARG A 134 9.42 38.43 -12.53
CA ARG A 134 10.19 38.40 -11.27
C ARG A 134 9.41 39.01 -10.11
N THR A 135 8.77 40.16 -10.31
CA THR A 135 7.87 40.77 -9.34
C THR A 135 6.71 39.83 -8.98
N GLN A 136 6.14 39.13 -9.97
CA GLN A 136 5.12 38.09 -9.74
C GLN A 136 5.67 36.95 -8.85
N LEU A 137 6.80 36.36 -9.22
CA LEU A 137 7.45 35.26 -8.49
C LEU A 137 7.79 35.64 -7.05
N LEU A 138 8.33 36.84 -6.83
CA LEU A 138 8.69 37.34 -5.49
C LEU A 138 7.45 37.63 -4.64
N ALA A 139 6.38 38.18 -5.22
CA ALA A 139 5.10 38.35 -4.52
C ALA A 139 4.57 37.00 -3.99
N GLN A 140 4.57 35.96 -4.83
CA GLN A 140 4.14 34.62 -4.43
C GLN A 140 5.12 33.89 -3.49
N TYR A 141 6.37 34.35 -3.32
CA TYR A 141 7.35 33.75 -2.41
C TYR A 141 7.35 34.38 -1.01
N MET A 142 6.93 35.64 -0.91
CA MET A 142 6.70 36.32 0.36
C MET A 142 5.42 35.83 1.05
N GLU A 143 4.35 35.58 0.30
CA GLU A 143 3.05 35.22 0.87
C GLU A 143 2.95 33.73 1.26
N SER A 144 2.53 33.46 2.50
CA SER A 144 2.62 32.11 3.08
C SER A 144 1.29 31.35 3.10
N ASP A 145 0.15 32.05 3.14
CA ASP A 145 -1.17 31.42 3.36
C ASP A 145 -1.96 31.20 2.06
N ARG A 146 -1.86 32.12 1.10
CA ARG A 146 -2.55 32.06 -0.21
C ARG A 146 -1.72 32.75 -1.29
N HIS A 147 -2.08 32.51 -2.56
CA HIS A 147 -1.56 33.28 -3.68
C HIS A 147 -2.10 34.73 -3.67
N VAL A 148 -1.28 35.66 -4.14
CA VAL A 148 -1.62 37.08 -4.27
C VAL A 148 -2.04 37.38 -5.71
N CYS A 149 -3.07 38.21 -5.90
CA CYS A 149 -3.47 38.71 -7.24
C CYS A 149 -3.23 40.21 -7.42
N HIS A 150 -3.20 40.97 -6.32
CA HIS A 150 -2.99 42.42 -6.34
C HIS A 150 -2.00 42.83 -5.24
N ILE A 151 -1.17 43.84 -5.50
CA ILE A 151 -0.22 44.41 -4.53
C ILE A 151 -0.39 45.92 -4.42
N SER A 152 -0.09 46.48 -3.25
CA SER A 152 -0.02 47.92 -3.02
C SER A 152 1.33 48.52 -3.40
N ILE A 153 1.43 49.86 -3.48
CA ILE A 153 2.69 50.56 -3.80
C ILE A 153 3.80 50.20 -2.79
N PRO A 154 3.60 50.23 -1.45
CA PRO A 154 4.64 49.84 -0.50
C PRO A 154 5.06 48.36 -0.61
N GLN A 155 4.16 47.48 -1.07
CA GLN A 155 4.50 46.08 -1.36
C GLN A 155 5.35 45.97 -2.64
N ARG A 156 5.00 46.70 -3.71
CA ARG A 156 5.78 46.78 -4.95
C ARG A 156 7.21 47.27 -4.68
N ASP A 157 7.37 48.34 -3.90
CA ASP A 157 8.68 48.90 -3.58
C ASP A 157 9.52 47.93 -2.75
N ARG A 158 8.90 47.24 -1.78
CA ARG A 158 9.55 46.17 -1.02
C ARG A 158 9.99 45.01 -1.91
N LEU A 159 9.18 44.60 -2.89
CA LEU A 159 9.53 43.55 -3.85
C LEU A 159 10.64 43.98 -4.82
N SER A 160 10.68 45.26 -5.21
CA SER A 160 11.75 45.83 -6.04
C SER A 160 13.09 45.85 -5.28
N ALA A 161 13.10 46.33 -4.02
CA ALA A 161 14.27 46.26 -3.16
C ALA A 161 14.75 44.82 -2.93
N LEU A 162 13.83 43.85 -2.90
CA LEU A 162 14.12 42.43 -2.72
C LEU A 162 14.67 41.76 -3.99
N GLU A 163 14.33 42.22 -5.19
CA GLU A 163 14.99 41.79 -6.44
C GLU A 163 16.42 42.35 -6.53
N MET A 164 16.61 43.60 -6.08
CA MET A 164 17.91 44.28 -6.09
C MET A 164 18.89 43.78 -5.01
N ASP A 165 18.41 43.04 -4.01
CA ASP A 165 19.25 42.41 -2.97
C ASP A 165 20.03 41.21 -3.54
N THR A 166 21.23 41.48 -4.05
CA THR A 166 22.15 40.45 -4.58
C THR A 166 22.81 39.61 -3.48
N ASP A 167 22.82 40.08 -2.23
CA ASP A 167 23.40 39.35 -1.11
C ASP A 167 22.42 38.26 -0.59
N ASN A 168 21.12 38.40 -0.86
CA ASN A 168 20.11 37.39 -0.59
C ASN A 168 20.19 36.21 -1.56
N ASN A 169 21.17 35.35 -1.32
CA ASN A 169 21.45 34.11 -2.02
C ASN A 169 20.20 33.21 -2.18
N ALA A 170 19.28 33.18 -1.20
CA ALA A 170 18.08 32.35 -1.28
C ALA A 170 17.12 32.82 -2.39
N ILE A 171 17.01 34.13 -2.58
CA ILE A 171 16.14 34.78 -3.56
C ILE A 171 16.79 34.82 -4.94
N GLN A 172 18.08 35.13 -5.03
CA GLN A 172 18.81 35.08 -6.30
C GLN A 172 18.82 33.65 -6.88
N ASP A 173 19.01 32.62 -6.05
CA ASP A 173 18.88 31.22 -6.47
C ASP A 173 17.44 30.85 -6.89
N LEU A 174 16.40 31.42 -6.26
CA LEU A 174 15.00 31.19 -6.65
C LEU A 174 14.70 31.81 -8.02
N ILE A 175 15.08 33.07 -8.24
CA ILE A 175 14.93 33.76 -9.53
C ILE A 175 15.66 32.97 -10.61
N LEU A 176 16.90 32.57 -10.37
CA LEU A 176 17.71 31.83 -11.34
C LEU A 176 17.18 30.40 -11.60
N ALA A 177 16.66 29.71 -10.59
CA ALA A 177 16.01 28.41 -10.77
C ALA A 177 14.71 28.53 -11.57
N ALA A 178 13.91 29.57 -11.32
CA ALA A 178 12.69 29.86 -12.06
C ALA A 178 12.98 30.26 -13.53
N GLU A 179 13.94 31.15 -13.78
CA GLU A 179 14.30 31.56 -15.15
C GLU A 179 14.90 30.42 -16.00
N ASN A 180 15.39 29.35 -15.36
CA ASN A 180 15.82 28.12 -16.02
C ASN A 180 14.69 27.17 -16.45
N VAL A 181 13.41 27.49 -16.15
CA VAL A 181 12.24 26.75 -16.61
C VAL A 181 11.43 27.65 -17.55
N PRO A 182 11.43 27.43 -18.89
CA PRO A 182 10.78 28.36 -19.82
C PRO A 182 9.25 28.41 -19.65
N ASP A 183 8.63 27.33 -19.21
CA ASP A 183 7.17 27.20 -19.08
C ASP A 183 6.58 27.83 -17.82
N ILE A 184 7.39 28.18 -16.81
CA ILE A 184 6.88 28.82 -15.58
C ILE A 184 6.14 30.14 -15.87
N LYS A 185 6.54 30.85 -16.92
CA LYS A 185 5.96 32.12 -17.38
C LYS A 185 4.58 31.95 -18.03
N LYS A 186 4.10 30.71 -18.19
CA LYS A 186 2.78 30.34 -18.71
C LYS A 186 1.82 29.87 -17.60
N TYR A 187 2.30 29.72 -16.36
CA TYR A 187 1.48 29.26 -15.23
C TYR A 187 0.64 30.38 -14.63
N ASP A 188 -0.45 29.97 -13.98
CA ASP A 188 -1.34 30.79 -13.19
C ASP A 188 -0.69 31.25 -11.86
N MET A 189 -1.16 32.36 -11.29
CA MET A 189 -0.69 32.85 -9.98
C MET A 189 -0.79 31.79 -8.86
N PRO A 190 -1.89 31.01 -8.73
CA PRO A 190 -1.92 29.87 -7.81
C PRO A 190 -0.88 28.79 -8.11
N GLY A 191 -0.55 28.51 -9.38
CA GLY A 191 0.50 27.59 -9.79
C GLY A 191 1.90 28.06 -9.41
N ILE A 192 2.20 29.35 -9.66
CA ILE A 192 3.46 29.99 -9.24
C ILE A 192 3.59 29.96 -7.71
N TRP A 193 2.52 30.26 -6.97
CA TRP A 193 2.49 30.20 -5.50
C TRP A 193 2.67 28.77 -4.94
N LYS A 194 2.07 27.76 -5.57
CA LYS A 194 2.32 26.35 -5.22
C LYS A 194 3.78 25.97 -5.43
N PHE A 195 4.42 26.47 -6.49
CA PHE A 195 5.85 26.27 -6.73
C PHE A 195 6.74 26.99 -5.71
N THR A 196 6.54 28.29 -5.46
CA THR A 196 7.37 29.05 -4.50
C THR A 196 7.26 28.49 -3.08
N SER A 197 6.05 28.10 -2.66
CA SER A 197 5.79 27.41 -1.39
C SER A 197 6.52 26.06 -1.29
N ALA A 198 6.47 25.25 -2.35
CA ALA A 198 7.19 23.98 -2.42
C ALA A 198 8.71 24.17 -2.39
N PHE A 199 9.23 25.14 -3.13
CA PHE A 199 10.65 25.49 -3.19
C PHE A 199 11.17 25.96 -1.81
N LYS A 200 10.42 26.83 -1.12
CA LYS A 200 10.72 27.29 0.25
C LYS A 200 10.74 26.13 1.26
N LYS A 201 9.89 25.13 1.06
CA LYS A 201 9.79 23.94 1.91
C LYS A 201 10.91 22.92 1.67
N VAL A 202 11.35 22.74 0.42
CA VAL A 202 12.49 21.86 0.05
C VAL A 202 13.84 22.52 0.36
N PHE A 203 13.93 23.84 0.21
CA PHE A 203 15.15 24.62 0.45
C PHE A 203 14.95 25.71 1.52
N PRO A 204 14.82 25.36 2.82
CA PRO A 204 14.64 26.34 3.90
C PRO A 204 15.80 27.31 4.03
N GLU A 205 15.47 28.54 4.40
CA GLU A 205 16.41 29.62 4.70
C GLU A 205 17.41 29.19 5.81
N GLY A 206 18.65 29.68 5.72
CA GLY A 206 19.75 29.31 6.62
C GLY A 206 20.52 28.03 6.27
N LYS A 207 19.99 27.16 5.39
CA LYS A 207 20.75 26.03 4.81
C LYS A 207 21.23 26.37 3.39
N ARG A 208 22.51 26.11 3.10
CA ARG A 208 23.06 26.22 1.75
C ARG A 208 22.79 24.94 0.96
N TYR A 209 22.25 25.10 -0.24
CA TYR A 209 22.02 24.05 -1.22
C TYR A 209 22.62 24.47 -2.55
N GLU A 210 23.17 23.54 -3.31
CA GLU A 210 23.75 23.83 -4.63
C GLU A 210 22.68 24.32 -5.62
N LEU A 211 22.97 25.40 -6.35
CA LEU A 211 22.12 25.95 -7.40
C LEU A 211 21.66 24.88 -8.41
N GLY A 212 22.54 23.94 -8.78
CA GLY A 212 22.19 22.83 -9.69
C GLY A 212 21.03 21.98 -9.18
N LYS A 213 20.97 21.69 -7.87
CA LYS A 213 19.87 20.94 -7.24
C LYS A 213 18.59 21.77 -7.17
N LYS A 214 18.69 23.09 -6.99
CA LYS A 214 17.53 24.01 -7.04
C LYS A 214 16.93 24.10 -8.46
N VAL A 215 17.78 24.23 -9.49
CA VAL A 215 17.38 24.21 -10.91
C VAL A 215 16.78 22.85 -11.30
N GLN A 216 17.36 21.74 -10.83
CA GLN A 216 16.85 20.39 -11.09
C GLN A 216 15.46 20.19 -10.45
N PHE A 217 15.29 20.55 -9.17
CA PHE A 217 13.98 20.50 -8.51
C PHE A 217 12.95 21.36 -9.25
N ALA A 218 13.31 22.56 -9.69
CA ALA A 218 12.40 23.43 -10.43
C ALA A 218 11.91 22.78 -11.74
N LYS A 219 12.80 22.19 -12.54
CA LYS A 219 12.41 21.48 -13.79
C LYS A 219 11.48 20.30 -13.49
N LEU A 220 11.90 19.42 -12.57
CA LEU A 220 11.11 18.27 -12.15
C LEU A 220 9.74 18.65 -11.60
N TRP A 221 9.62 19.78 -10.88
CA TRP A 221 8.34 20.27 -10.37
C TRP A 221 7.32 20.54 -11.47
N PHE A 222 7.74 21.17 -12.56
CA PHE A 222 6.85 21.52 -13.67
C PHE A 222 6.60 20.36 -14.63
N GLU A 223 7.58 19.47 -14.80
CA GLU A 223 7.46 18.20 -15.53
C GLU A 223 6.52 17.20 -14.83
N THR A 224 6.49 17.20 -13.50
CA THR A 224 5.64 16.31 -12.68
C THR A 224 4.15 16.67 -12.77
N LYS A 225 3.26 15.66 -12.86
CA LYS A 225 1.79 15.83 -12.86
C LYS A 225 1.32 16.52 -11.57
N ALA A 226 0.26 17.33 -11.65
CA ALA A 226 -0.16 18.20 -10.53
C ALA A 226 -0.52 17.46 -9.23
N ILE A 227 -0.99 16.21 -9.32
CA ILE A 227 -1.33 15.33 -8.18
C ILE A 227 -0.05 14.93 -7.42
N ASP A 228 1.00 14.60 -8.18
CA ASP A 228 2.17 13.86 -7.70
C ASP A 228 3.24 14.81 -7.13
N ARG A 229 3.17 16.09 -7.48
CA ARG A 229 3.99 17.18 -6.90
C ARG A 229 4.03 17.15 -5.37
N GLY A 230 2.92 16.78 -4.72
CA GLY A 230 2.86 16.61 -3.26
C GLY A 230 3.74 15.48 -2.69
N ILE A 231 4.08 14.49 -3.52
CA ILE A 231 5.06 13.42 -3.22
C ILE A 231 6.47 13.95 -3.49
N LEU A 232 6.69 14.70 -4.57
CA LEU A 232 8.00 15.29 -4.90
C LEU A 232 8.55 16.14 -3.75
N VAL A 233 7.72 16.99 -3.14
CA VAL A 233 8.12 17.76 -1.95
C VAL A 233 8.62 16.85 -0.84
N LYS A 234 7.88 15.76 -0.53
CA LYS A 234 8.19 14.87 0.59
C LYS A 234 9.54 14.20 0.42
N GLU A 235 9.77 13.56 -0.73
CA GLU A 235 11.03 12.88 -1.03
C GLU A 235 12.22 13.86 -1.04
N TRP A 236 12.07 15.02 -1.67
CA TRP A 236 13.14 16.03 -1.69
C TRP A 236 13.38 16.67 -0.31
N THR A 237 12.35 16.81 0.56
CA THR A 237 12.56 17.20 1.97
C THR A 237 13.21 16.12 2.83
N ALA A 238 13.03 14.84 2.50
CA ALA A 238 13.74 13.72 3.12
C ALA A 238 15.20 13.60 2.63
N GLY A 239 15.55 14.29 1.53
CA GLY A 239 16.87 14.27 0.92
C GLY A 239 17.00 13.32 -0.28
N HIS A 240 15.96 12.56 -0.60
CA HIS A 240 15.90 11.69 -1.76
C HIS A 240 15.69 12.54 -3.03
N GLN A 241 16.75 12.71 -3.82
CA GLN A 241 16.73 13.47 -5.07
C GLN A 241 16.13 12.65 -6.22
N VAL A 242 14.83 12.32 -6.06
CA VAL A 242 14.05 11.53 -7.00
C VAL A 242 13.88 12.31 -8.31
N THR A 243 14.27 11.69 -9.44
CA THR A 243 14.22 12.27 -10.79
C THR A 243 12.94 11.94 -11.56
N GLU A 244 12.13 10.99 -11.08
CA GLU A 244 10.83 10.66 -11.67
C GLU A 244 9.97 9.99 -10.58
N ILE A 245 8.71 10.39 -10.45
CA ILE A 245 7.80 9.84 -9.45
C ILE A 245 7.13 8.59 -10.03
N ILE A 246 7.82 7.47 -9.90
CA ILE A 246 7.29 6.16 -10.31
C ILE A 246 6.18 5.78 -9.32
N HIS A 247 4.93 6.05 -9.67
CA HIS A 247 3.80 5.44 -8.97
C HIS A 247 3.84 3.94 -9.18
N SER A 248 3.68 3.16 -8.10
CA SER A 248 3.54 1.70 -8.19
C SER A 248 2.29 1.25 -8.97
N GLY A 249 1.47 2.20 -9.45
CA GLY A 249 0.35 2.00 -10.37
C GLY A 249 0.53 2.61 -11.78
N ASP A 250 1.55 3.42 -12.08
CA ASP A 250 1.77 3.93 -13.45
C ASP A 250 2.26 2.81 -14.41
N THR A 251 2.61 1.62 -13.88
CA THR A 251 2.81 0.39 -14.67
C THR A 251 1.52 -0.35 -15.01
N ALA A 252 0.34 0.14 -14.60
CA ALA A 252 -0.94 -0.57 -14.79
C ALA A 252 -1.58 -0.41 -16.19
N THR A 253 -0.94 0.32 -17.10
CA THR A 253 -1.38 0.48 -18.51
C THR A 253 -0.62 -0.41 -19.49
N THR A 254 0.43 -1.12 -19.03
CA THR A 254 0.85 -2.38 -19.66
C THR A 254 0.14 -3.50 -18.91
N GLU A 255 -0.57 -4.38 -19.63
CA GLU A 255 -1.19 -5.56 -19.00
C GLU A 255 -0.11 -6.38 -18.29
N ARG A 256 -0.14 -6.40 -16.95
CA ARG A 256 0.88 -7.08 -16.15
C ARG A 256 0.81 -8.58 -16.45
N TYR A 257 1.92 -9.15 -16.90
CA TYR A 257 1.99 -10.55 -17.34
C TYR A 257 1.34 -11.52 -16.34
N THR A 258 0.23 -12.11 -16.77
CA THR A 258 -0.44 -13.23 -16.13
C THR A 258 0.12 -14.54 -16.67
N ARG A 259 0.30 -15.54 -15.80
CA ARG A 259 0.77 -16.86 -16.25
C ARG A 259 -0.33 -17.56 -17.04
N ALA A 260 0.00 -18.12 -18.20
CA ALA A 260 -0.93 -18.93 -19.00
C ALA A 260 -1.17 -20.35 -18.43
N ILE A 261 -0.41 -20.74 -17.40
CA ILE A 261 -0.46 -22.02 -16.71
C ILE A 261 -0.34 -21.71 -15.22
N THR A 262 -1.12 -22.38 -14.37
CA THR A 262 -1.04 -22.19 -12.91
C THR A 262 0.36 -22.49 -12.37
N GLN A 263 0.78 -21.70 -11.39
CA GLN A 263 2.10 -21.84 -10.80
C GLN A 263 2.22 -23.15 -10.00
N ASN A 264 3.38 -23.79 -10.11
CA ASN A 264 3.73 -24.99 -9.36
C ASN A 264 5.22 -25.00 -9.01
N MET A 265 5.69 -25.94 -8.20
CA MET A 265 7.08 -25.97 -7.73
C MET A 265 8.13 -26.12 -8.84
N ALA A 266 7.83 -26.80 -9.95
CA ALA A 266 8.75 -26.91 -11.08
C ALA A 266 8.80 -25.61 -11.90
N ASN A 267 7.65 -24.98 -12.13
CA ASN A 267 7.57 -23.67 -12.79
C ASN A 267 8.27 -22.59 -11.94
N LEU A 268 8.08 -22.62 -10.61
CA LEU A 268 8.75 -21.73 -9.66
C LEU A 268 10.28 -21.89 -9.70
N ALA A 269 10.80 -23.11 -9.77
CA ALA A 269 12.24 -23.35 -9.95
C ALA A 269 12.76 -22.74 -11.27
N ILE A 270 12.03 -22.91 -12.37
CA ILE A 270 12.39 -22.29 -13.67
C ILE A 270 12.37 -20.75 -13.58
N GLU A 271 11.36 -20.14 -12.95
CA GLU A 271 11.29 -18.69 -12.76
C GLU A 271 12.45 -18.15 -11.90
N ILE A 272 12.77 -18.83 -10.79
CA ILE A 272 13.93 -18.49 -9.94
C ILE A 272 15.23 -18.60 -10.75
N ALA A 273 15.40 -19.66 -11.54
CA ALA A 273 16.59 -19.86 -12.37
C ALA A 273 16.72 -18.78 -13.47
N ILE A 274 15.62 -18.38 -14.12
CA ILE A 274 15.61 -17.26 -15.07
C ILE A 274 15.99 -15.96 -14.38
N ALA A 275 15.42 -15.69 -13.20
CA ALA A 275 15.67 -14.46 -12.45
C ALA A 275 17.13 -14.34 -11.97
N GLN A 276 17.77 -15.48 -11.63
CA GLN A 276 19.19 -15.59 -11.27
C GLN A 276 20.13 -15.44 -12.47
N LEU A 277 19.85 -16.10 -13.59
CA LEU A 277 20.71 -16.07 -14.80
C LEU A 277 20.59 -14.77 -15.60
N TYR A 278 19.40 -14.16 -15.63
CA TYR A 278 19.09 -13.06 -16.54
C TYR A 278 18.46 -11.89 -15.78
N PRO A 279 19.27 -10.98 -15.17
CA PRO A 279 18.77 -9.83 -14.41
C PRO A 279 17.82 -8.90 -15.20
N ASN A 280 18.00 -8.83 -16.52
CA ASN A 280 17.21 -7.95 -17.41
C ASN A 280 15.99 -8.67 -18.04
N ALA A 281 15.68 -9.90 -17.65
CA ALA A 281 14.53 -10.63 -18.21
C ALA A 281 13.19 -10.16 -17.61
N GLU A 282 12.18 -9.97 -18.46
CA GLU A 282 10.80 -9.71 -18.06
C GLU A 282 9.95 -10.99 -18.20
N PRO A 283 9.11 -11.37 -17.22
CA PRO A 283 8.31 -12.60 -17.27
C PRO A 283 7.48 -12.81 -18.56
N GLY A 284 6.93 -11.74 -19.14
CA GLY A 284 6.15 -11.81 -20.38
C GLY A 284 6.97 -11.87 -21.68
N LYS A 285 8.31 -11.77 -21.62
CA LYS A 285 9.21 -11.68 -22.79
C LYS A 285 10.34 -12.71 -22.77
N ILE A 286 10.16 -13.83 -22.05
CA ILE A 286 11.18 -14.88 -21.94
C ILE A 286 11.37 -15.59 -23.28
N THR A 287 12.62 -15.63 -23.75
CA THR A 287 13.00 -16.29 -24.99
C THR A 287 13.31 -17.78 -24.79
N ARG A 288 13.15 -18.59 -25.85
CA ARG A 288 13.43 -20.03 -25.80
C ARG A 288 14.85 -20.38 -25.29
N PRO A 289 15.93 -19.66 -25.66
CA PRO A 289 17.26 -19.90 -25.08
C PRO A 289 17.33 -19.69 -23.57
N GLN A 290 16.61 -18.70 -23.03
CA GLN A 290 16.57 -18.45 -21.58
C GLN A 290 15.85 -19.56 -20.82
N LEU A 291 14.77 -20.11 -21.38
CA LEU A 291 14.07 -21.29 -20.82
C LEU A 291 14.98 -22.54 -20.83
N ILE A 292 15.76 -22.74 -21.89
CA ILE A 292 16.71 -23.86 -21.97
C ILE A 292 17.80 -23.71 -20.91
N GLY A 293 18.50 -22.56 -20.86
CA GLY A 293 19.57 -22.32 -19.87
C GLY A 293 19.08 -22.33 -18.42
N ALA A 294 17.84 -21.90 -18.17
CA ALA A 294 17.22 -22.02 -16.85
C ALA A 294 16.93 -23.48 -16.48
N LYS A 295 16.38 -24.29 -17.40
CA LYS A 295 16.19 -25.72 -17.16
C LYS A 295 17.52 -26.44 -16.92
N GLU A 296 18.55 -26.14 -17.73
CA GLU A 296 19.90 -26.68 -17.56
C GLU A 296 20.55 -26.29 -16.22
N LEU A 297 20.08 -25.22 -15.55
CA LEU A 297 20.51 -24.86 -14.19
C LEU A 297 19.72 -25.61 -13.12
N VAL A 298 18.41 -25.78 -13.29
CA VAL A 298 17.56 -26.61 -12.42
C VAL A 298 18.03 -28.07 -12.45
N ASP A 299 18.23 -28.63 -13.64
CA ASP A 299 18.70 -30.01 -13.88
C ASP A 299 20.13 -30.26 -13.33
N ARG A 300 20.91 -29.21 -13.03
CA ARG A 300 22.24 -29.28 -12.39
C ARG A 300 22.23 -29.17 -10.87
N GLU A 301 21.07 -28.95 -10.24
CA GLU A 301 20.88 -28.74 -8.79
C GLU A 301 21.89 -27.76 -8.16
N GLU A 302 22.24 -26.69 -8.89
CA GLU A 302 23.33 -25.79 -8.49
C GLU A 302 23.09 -25.17 -7.11
N ASN A 303 24.09 -25.20 -6.21
CA ASN A 303 23.90 -24.96 -4.77
C ASN A 303 23.16 -23.64 -4.45
N VAL A 304 23.48 -22.56 -5.15
CA VAL A 304 22.85 -21.23 -5.01
C VAL A 304 21.36 -21.28 -5.37
N HIS A 305 21.01 -22.03 -6.42
CA HIS A 305 19.64 -22.25 -6.85
C HIS A 305 18.88 -23.16 -5.89
N ALA A 306 19.48 -24.29 -5.50
CA ALA A 306 18.91 -25.21 -4.53
C ALA A 306 18.66 -24.53 -3.17
N LYS A 307 19.57 -23.64 -2.72
CA LYS A 307 19.38 -22.81 -1.52
C LYS A 307 18.19 -21.86 -1.67
N ALA A 308 18.06 -21.17 -2.81
CA ALA A 308 16.94 -20.28 -3.10
C ALA A 308 15.60 -21.02 -3.12
N MET A 309 15.51 -22.12 -3.87
CA MET A 309 14.31 -22.94 -4.00
C MET A 309 13.88 -23.55 -2.65
N LYS A 310 14.84 -23.99 -1.82
CA LYS A 310 14.60 -24.52 -0.46
C LYS A 310 14.19 -23.46 0.57
N VAL A 311 14.37 -22.17 0.27
CA VAL A 311 13.91 -21.04 1.08
C VAL A 311 12.53 -20.56 0.60
N LEU A 312 12.38 -20.27 -0.70
CA LEU A 312 11.15 -19.78 -1.32
C LEU A 312 10.04 -20.83 -1.25
N GLY A 313 10.34 -22.09 -1.60
CA GLY A 313 9.43 -23.23 -1.51
C GLY A 313 9.03 -23.67 -0.10
N LYS A 314 9.31 -22.86 0.93
CA LYS A 314 8.86 -23.04 2.32
C LYS A 314 7.94 -21.91 2.81
N ILE A 315 7.50 -21.04 1.92
CA ILE A 315 6.53 -19.97 2.18
C ILE A 315 5.18 -20.45 1.65
N ASN A 316 4.13 -20.35 2.47
CA ASN A 316 2.85 -21.04 2.22
C ASN A 316 2.12 -20.51 0.97
N ASP A 317 2.18 -19.20 0.72
CA ASP A 317 1.53 -18.49 -0.40
C ASP A 317 2.47 -18.30 -1.61
N ILE A 318 3.64 -18.95 -1.66
CA ILE A 318 4.68 -18.62 -2.67
C ILE A 318 4.23 -18.83 -4.12
N LEU A 319 3.29 -19.75 -4.35
CA LEU A 319 2.75 -20.04 -5.68
C LEU A 319 1.70 -19.00 -6.12
N ASP A 320 1.07 -18.29 -5.16
CA ASP A 320 0.05 -17.29 -5.43
C ASP A 320 0.64 -15.94 -5.86
N TYR A 321 1.97 -15.73 -5.71
CA TYR A 321 2.66 -14.51 -6.15
C TYR A 321 2.86 -14.44 -7.66
N ASP A 322 2.68 -13.25 -8.24
CA ASP A 322 2.92 -13.00 -9.65
C ASP A 322 4.41 -13.16 -10.04
N ALA A 323 4.66 -13.41 -11.32
CA ALA A 323 6.02 -13.69 -11.79
C ALA A 323 6.99 -12.50 -11.59
N HIS A 324 6.50 -11.26 -11.55
CA HIS A 324 7.33 -10.09 -11.22
C HIS A 324 7.78 -10.10 -9.76
N SER A 325 6.92 -10.53 -8.83
CA SER A 325 7.25 -10.69 -7.41
C SER A 325 8.29 -11.78 -7.20
N ILE A 326 8.14 -12.93 -7.87
CA ILE A 326 9.13 -14.03 -7.86
C ILE A 326 10.49 -13.57 -8.43
N PHE A 327 10.48 -12.87 -9.57
CA PHE A 327 11.70 -12.34 -10.17
C PHE A 327 12.36 -11.28 -9.26
N GLY A 328 11.57 -10.37 -8.70
CA GLY A 328 12.03 -9.28 -7.83
C GLY A 328 12.67 -9.79 -6.54
N VAL A 329 12.01 -10.68 -5.80
CA VAL A 329 12.56 -11.23 -4.55
C VAL A 329 13.82 -12.05 -4.80
N THR A 330 13.85 -12.79 -5.91
CA THR A 330 15.02 -13.60 -6.30
C THR A 330 16.22 -12.72 -6.65
N ARG A 331 16.01 -11.56 -7.28
CA ARG A 331 17.08 -10.60 -7.64
C ARG A 331 17.54 -9.72 -6.49
N ALA A 332 16.67 -9.45 -5.52
CA ALA A 332 16.99 -8.59 -4.37
C ALA A 332 17.89 -9.26 -3.32
N ILE A 333 17.94 -10.60 -3.27
CA ILE A 333 18.53 -11.38 -2.17
C ILE A 333 19.82 -12.09 -2.60
N LYS A 334 20.82 -12.08 -1.73
CA LYS A 334 22.17 -12.62 -1.99
C LYS A 334 22.27 -14.10 -1.59
N TRP A 335 21.74 -14.96 -2.45
CA TRP A 335 21.70 -16.42 -2.26
C TRP A 335 23.07 -17.10 -2.04
N ASN A 336 24.17 -16.44 -2.40
CA ASN A 336 25.54 -16.91 -2.21
C ASN A 336 26.17 -16.56 -0.84
N GLY A 337 25.46 -15.87 0.05
CA GLY A 337 25.95 -15.54 1.39
C GLY A 337 25.97 -16.74 2.35
N GLU A 338 26.73 -16.60 3.45
CA GLU A 338 26.76 -17.58 4.56
C GLU A 338 25.48 -17.59 5.41
N GLU A 339 24.59 -16.60 5.20
CA GLU A 339 23.29 -16.43 5.85
C GLU A 339 22.51 -17.75 5.97
N SER A 340 21.94 -17.99 7.15
CA SER A 340 21.17 -19.19 7.43
C SER A 340 19.88 -19.23 6.61
N ALA A 341 19.34 -20.43 6.43
CA ALA A 341 18.04 -20.59 5.78
C ALA A 341 16.88 -19.90 6.55
N SER A 342 17.07 -19.53 7.82
CA SER A 342 16.06 -18.80 8.60
C SER A 342 16.12 -17.28 8.37
N GLU A 343 17.32 -16.71 8.32
CA GLU A 343 17.54 -15.29 7.98
C GLU A 343 17.09 -15.00 6.55
N LEU A 344 17.47 -15.85 5.59
CA LEU A 344 16.99 -15.77 4.21
C LEU A 344 15.46 -15.86 4.13
N ARG A 345 14.79 -16.74 4.90
CA ARG A 345 13.31 -16.76 4.98
C ARG A 345 12.72 -15.49 5.60
N ALA A 346 13.42 -14.80 6.50
CA ALA A 346 12.97 -13.50 7.01
C ALA A 346 13.13 -12.40 5.95
N MET A 347 14.27 -12.35 5.25
CA MET A 347 14.53 -11.37 4.19
C MET A 347 13.56 -11.53 3.01
N VAL A 348 13.26 -12.76 2.58
CA VAL A 348 12.24 -13.05 1.55
C VAL A 348 10.85 -12.57 2.01
N ARG A 349 10.41 -12.93 3.21
CA ARG A 349 9.10 -12.50 3.75
C ARG A 349 8.99 -10.98 3.85
N ASN A 350 10.01 -10.31 4.37
CA ASN A 350 10.01 -8.84 4.49
C ASN A 350 10.00 -8.15 3.12
N TRP A 351 10.72 -8.71 2.12
CA TRP A 351 10.67 -8.19 0.76
C TRP A 351 9.30 -8.40 0.11
N LEU A 352 8.68 -9.57 0.27
CA LEU A 352 7.35 -9.88 -0.26
C LEU A 352 6.26 -9.03 0.42
N ALA A 353 6.31 -8.85 1.74
CA ALA A 353 5.42 -7.94 2.46
C ALA A 353 5.52 -6.49 1.95
N ALA A 354 6.73 -6.03 1.61
CA ALA A 354 6.94 -4.68 1.10
C ALA A 354 6.58 -4.51 -0.39
N ASN A 355 6.90 -5.49 -1.25
CA ASN A 355 6.89 -5.31 -2.72
C ASN A 355 6.07 -6.36 -3.49
N GLY A 356 5.71 -7.48 -2.86
CA GLY A 356 5.05 -8.61 -3.48
C GLY A 356 3.57 -8.35 -3.79
N ILE A 357 3.11 -8.91 -4.91
CA ILE A 357 1.75 -8.83 -5.42
C ILE A 357 1.34 -10.23 -5.90
N TYR A 358 0.12 -10.64 -5.56
CA TYR A 358 -0.48 -11.91 -5.93
C TYR A 358 -0.98 -11.93 -7.38
N GLU A 359 -1.21 -13.11 -7.97
CA GLU A 359 -1.75 -13.26 -9.33
C GLU A 359 -3.12 -12.59 -9.52
N ASN A 360 -3.90 -12.42 -8.43
CA ASN A 360 -5.17 -11.68 -8.44
C ASN A 360 -5.01 -10.15 -8.43
N GLY A 361 -3.78 -9.63 -8.38
CA GLY A 361 -3.46 -8.20 -8.34
C GLY A 361 -3.48 -7.56 -6.95
N GLU A 362 -3.84 -8.30 -5.88
CA GLU A 362 -3.71 -7.78 -4.51
C GLU A 362 -2.24 -7.71 -4.08
N ARG A 363 -1.88 -6.65 -3.33
CA ARG A 363 -0.57 -6.56 -2.68
C ARG A 363 -0.49 -7.56 -1.51
N SER A 364 0.70 -8.10 -1.26
CA SER A 364 0.97 -8.83 -0.02
C SER A 364 0.55 -8.02 1.19
N LYS A 365 -0.14 -8.68 2.13
CA LYS A 365 -0.56 -8.08 3.41
C LYS A 365 0.50 -8.25 4.50
N GLY A 366 1.66 -8.84 4.15
CA GLY A 366 2.65 -9.31 5.10
C GLY A 366 2.14 -10.49 5.92
N TYR A 367 2.95 -10.90 6.90
CA TYR A 367 2.74 -12.12 7.66
C TYR A 367 2.89 -11.88 9.18
N PRO A 368 1.89 -11.26 9.85
CA PRO A 368 1.98 -10.92 11.28
C PRO A 368 2.15 -12.15 12.18
N GLU A 369 1.43 -13.23 11.87
CA GLU A 369 1.46 -14.53 12.56
C GLU A 369 2.80 -15.30 12.44
N TRP A 370 3.82 -14.73 11.77
CA TRP A 370 5.13 -15.38 11.56
C TRP A 370 6.32 -14.62 12.18
N GLU A 371 6.07 -13.59 13.00
CA GLU A 371 7.08 -13.08 13.95
C GLU A 371 7.16 -13.94 15.20
N GLU A 372 6.10 -14.69 15.51
CA GLU A 372 6.08 -15.70 16.57
C GLU A 372 6.90 -16.94 16.15
N ASP A 373 8.00 -17.19 16.85
CA ASP A 373 8.63 -18.52 16.85
C ASP A 373 7.62 -19.53 17.45
N PRO A 374 7.27 -20.64 16.77
CA PRO A 374 6.37 -21.66 17.33
C PRO A 374 6.90 -22.33 18.62
N ARG A 375 8.13 -22.03 19.07
CA ARG A 375 8.61 -22.32 20.43
C ARG A 375 8.28 -21.23 21.47
N ALA A 376 8.14 -19.96 21.09
CA ALA A 376 7.88 -18.87 22.02
C ALA A 376 6.54 -19.04 22.74
N GLY A 377 5.50 -19.49 22.01
CA GLY A 377 4.17 -19.78 22.55
C GLY A 377 4.09 -20.89 23.62
N ARG A 378 5.21 -21.58 23.94
CA ARG A 378 5.31 -22.48 25.11
C ARG A 378 5.76 -21.80 26.40
N HIS A 379 6.17 -20.53 26.36
CA HIS A 379 6.77 -19.83 27.50
C HIS A 379 6.10 -18.49 27.84
N SER A 380 5.09 -18.06 27.09
CA SER A 380 4.44 -16.75 27.24
C SER A 380 3.01 -16.83 27.79
N ASN A 381 2.82 -17.38 29.00
CA ASN A 381 1.70 -17.04 29.92
C ASN A 381 1.81 -17.76 31.28
N THR A 382 2.93 -17.55 31.98
CA THR A 382 3.12 -18.12 33.32
C THR A 382 3.87 -17.15 34.23
N THR A 383 3.19 -16.63 35.26
CA THR A 383 3.84 -15.97 36.40
C THR A 383 4.48 -17.02 37.30
N ASP A 384 5.81 -17.08 37.32
CA ASP A 384 6.65 -17.77 38.31
C ASP A 384 6.11 -19.10 38.88
N ILE A 385 5.66 -20.03 38.02
CA ILE A 385 5.48 -21.43 38.42
C ILE A 385 6.87 -22.02 38.63
N THR A 386 7.18 -22.32 39.89
CA THR A 386 8.41 -23.01 40.25
C THR A 386 8.34 -24.49 39.88
N ARG A 387 9.46 -25.20 39.97
CA ARG A 387 9.46 -26.66 39.81
C ARG A 387 8.55 -27.35 40.85
N GLU A 388 8.51 -26.81 42.06
CA GLU A 388 7.69 -27.32 43.17
C GLU A 388 6.19 -27.13 42.91
N ASP A 389 5.78 -26.10 42.16
CA ASP A 389 4.41 -25.94 41.68
C ASP A 389 4.04 -26.98 40.61
N VAL A 390 4.95 -27.30 39.67
CA VAL A 390 4.74 -28.36 38.66
C VAL A 390 4.61 -29.73 39.32
N ASP A 391 5.53 -30.05 40.24
CA ASP A 391 5.53 -31.33 40.94
C ASP A 391 4.27 -31.48 41.83
N ARG A 392 3.77 -30.39 42.43
CA ARG A 392 2.47 -30.33 43.15
C ARG A 392 1.26 -30.55 42.25
N ILE A 393 1.24 -29.98 41.05
CA ILE A 393 0.15 -30.21 40.07
C ILE A 393 0.15 -31.68 39.61
N LEU A 394 1.32 -32.26 39.37
CA LEU A 394 1.47 -33.67 38.96
C LEU A 394 1.07 -34.65 40.07
N ALA A 395 1.29 -34.32 41.35
CA ALA A 395 0.81 -35.12 42.47
C ALA A 395 -0.73 -35.10 42.58
N ALA A 396 -1.35 -33.92 42.42
CA ALA A 396 -2.81 -33.80 42.40
C ALA A 396 -3.47 -34.57 41.24
N ASP A 397 -2.88 -34.53 40.04
CA ASP A 397 -3.34 -35.27 38.85
C ASP A 397 -3.19 -36.81 39.01
N ARG A 398 -2.19 -37.26 39.78
CA ARG A 398 -2.03 -38.68 40.20
C ARG A 398 -3.02 -39.12 41.28
N GLY A 399 -3.84 -38.21 41.81
CA GLY A 399 -4.81 -38.50 42.85
C GLY A 399 -4.28 -38.40 44.28
N GLU A 400 -3.16 -37.69 44.51
CA GLU A 400 -2.69 -37.36 45.85
C GLU A 400 -3.36 -36.08 46.38
N TYR A 401 -3.47 -35.94 47.70
CA TYR A 401 -4.04 -34.72 48.30
C TYR A 401 -2.97 -33.63 48.41
N VAL A 402 -3.13 -32.54 47.66
CA VAL A 402 -2.22 -31.40 47.66
C VAL A 402 -2.96 -30.16 48.16
N GLU A 403 -2.52 -29.62 49.29
CA GLU A 403 -3.14 -28.45 49.92
C GLU A 403 -3.14 -27.25 48.97
N GLY A 404 -4.32 -26.63 48.81
CA GLY A 404 -4.54 -25.51 47.89
C GLY A 404 -4.73 -25.88 46.41
N ILE A 405 -4.69 -27.18 46.04
CA ILE A 405 -4.99 -27.65 44.68
C ILE A 405 -6.13 -28.70 44.70
N SER A 406 -6.06 -29.68 45.60
CA SER A 406 -7.08 -30.72 45.76
C SER A 406 -8.25 -30.22 46.63
N ASP A 407 -9.50 -30.47 46.23
CA ASP A 407 -10.69 -30.11 47.04
C ASP A 407 -10.69 -30.88 48.38
N PRO A 408 -10.70 -30.20 49.54
CA PRO A 408 -10.73 -30.86 50.85
C PRO A 408 -12.01 -31.65 51.16
N ASN A 409 -13.09 -31.47 50.39
CA ASN A 409 -14.40 -32.08 50.62
C ASN A 409 -14.76 -33.18 49.59
N ASP A 410 -13.83 -33.53 48.70
CA ASP A 410 -14.03 -34.59 47.71
C ASP A 410 -14.17 -35.96 48.43
N PRO A 411 -15.29 -36.69 48.26
CA PRO A 411 -15.56 -37.93 48.96
C PRO A 411 -14.61 -39.10 48.62
N LYS A 412 -13.64 -38.91 47.71
CA LYS A 412 -12.53 -39.87 47.52
C LYS A 412 -11.50 -39.84 48.67
N TRP A 413 -11.47 -38.80 49.49
CA TRP A 413 -10.53 -38.67 50.60
C TRP A 413 -11.00 -39.39 51.86
N VAL A 414 -10.12 -40.16 52.49
CA VAL A 414 -10.40 -40.86 53.75
C VAL A 414 -10.07 -39.95 54.92
N HIS A 415 -11.09 -39.36 55.55
CA HIS A 415 -10.96 -38.48 56.71
C HIS A 415 -10.95 -39.23 58.06
N GLU A 416 -10.52 -40.50 58.10
CA GLU A 416 -10.46 -41.26 59.36
C GLU A 416 -9.30 -40.79 60.25
N ASP A 417 -9.62 -40.39 61.47
CA ASP A 417 -8.66 -39.96 62.49
C ASP A 417 -7.89 -41.17 63.04
N LEU A 418 -6.78 -41.50 62.37
CA LEU A 418 -5.86 -42.60 62.68
C LEU A 418 -5.27 -42.57 64.09
N THR A 419 -5.52 -41.52 64.89
CA THR A 419 -5.13 -41.48 66.31
C THR A 419 -6.06 -42.31 67.22
N GLN A 420 -7.27 -42.65 66.78
CA GLN A 420 -8.26 -43.37 67.59
C GLN A 420 -8.09 -44.90 67.55
N LYS A 421 -7.46 -45.46 68.59
CA LYS A 421 -7.42 -46.93 68.80
C LYS A 421 -8.81 -47.49 69.17
N ARG A 422 -9.52 -48.08 68.21
CA ARG A 422 -10.60 -49.03 68.50
C ARG A 422 -10.03 -50.36 68.99
N GLN A 423 -10.63 -50.93 70.04
CA GLN A 423 -10.40 -52.31 70.47
C GLN A 423 -11.50 -53.23 69.89
N PRO A 424 -11.19 -54.49 69.55
CA PRO A 424 -12.20 -55.41 69.03
C PRO A 424 -13.06 -56.01 70.16
N GLU A 425 -14.38 -55.83 70.08
CA GLU A 425 -15.33 -56.50 70.96
C GLU A 425 -15.59 -57.94 70.49
N ILE A 426 -15.20 -58.94 71.29
CA ILE A 426 -15.39 -60.36 70.95
C ILE A 426 -16.72 -60.85 71.55
N ALA A 427 -17.76 -60.93 70.72
CA ALA A 427 -19.06 -61.47 71.11
C ALA A 427 -18.96 -62.98 71.46
N LYS A 428 -19.30 -63.34 72.71
CA LYS A 428 -19.37 -64.74 73.17
C LYS A 428 -20.74 -65.34 72.85
N VAL A 429 -20.78 -66.23 71.86
CA VAL A 429 -22.04 -66.87 71.41
C VAL A 429 -22.38 -68.12 72.25
N SER A 430 -21.39 -68.87 72.74
CA SER A 430 -21.58 -69.94 73.76
C SER A 430 -20.27 -70.38 74.42
N PRO A 431 -20.31 -71.13 75.55
CA PRO A 431 -19.12 -71.63 76.22
C PRO A 431 -18.28 -72.54 75.30
N GLY A 432 -17.09 -72.06 74.91
CA GLY A 432 -16.14 -72.81 74.09
C GLY A 432 -16.18 -72.50 72.58
N MET A 433 -17.08 -71.65 72.09
CA MET A 433 -17.07 -71.21 70.68
C MET A 433 -17.20 -69.69 70.54
N TYR A 434 -16.32 -69.13 69.69
CA TYR A 434 -16.28 -67.73 69.28
C TYR A 434 -16.40 -67.70 67.75
N SER A 435 -17.25 -66.84 67.20
CA SER A 435 -17.39 -66.72 65.74
C SER A 435 -16.21 -65.95 65.12
N VAL A 436 -15.70 -66.45 64.00
CA VAL A 436 -14.59 -65.84 63.22
C VAL A 436 -15.11 -65.25 61.89
N GLU A 437 -16.40 -65.38 61.61
CA GLU A 437 -17.12 -64.99 60.38
C GLU A 437 -17.12 -63.49 60.02
N SER A 438 -16.31 -62.67 60.68
CA SER A 438 -16.15 -61.23 60.42
C SER A 438 -14.69 -60.81 60.24
N LEU A 439 -13.81 -61.77 59.93
CA LEU A 439 -12.35 -61.57 59.79
C LEU A 439 -11.78 -61.91 58.40
N ILE A 440 -12.64 -62.16 57.39
CA ILE A 440 -12.21 -62.63 56.06
C ILE A 440 -12.71 -61.81 54.85
N ASP A 441 -13.62 -60.85 55.02
CA ASP A 441 -13.99 -59.90 53.95
C ASP A 441 -13.06 -58.69 53.91
N THR A 442 -11.83 -58.92 53.42
CA THR A 442 -10.93 -57.83 52.98
C THR A 442 -10.27 -58.22 51.65
N PRO A 443 -10.87 -57.91 50.49
CA PRO A 443 -10.26 -58.18 49.19
C PRO A 443 -9.01 -57.32 48.99
N THR A 444 -7.84 -57.95 48.90
CA THR A 444 -6.55 -57.27 48.67
C THR A 444 -6.49 -56.62 47.29
N PRO A 445 -6.15 -55.32 47.18
CA PRO A 445 -5.60 -54.76 45.97
C PRO A 445 -4.31 -55.49 45.58
N LYS A 446 -4.07 -55.68 44.28
CA LYS A 446 -2.84 -56.32 43.80
C LYS A 446 -1.69 -55.34 43.80
N ILE A 447 -0.55 -55.78 44.33
CA ILE A 447 0.75 -55.16 44.13
C ILE A 447 1.28 -55.56 42.74
N ALA A 448 1.94 -54.62 42.06
CA ALA A 448 2.87 -54.87 40.97
C ALA A 448 3.90 -53.73 40.94
N ASP A 449 4.98 -53.90 41.70
CA ASP A 449 6.12 -52.98 41.82
C ASP A 449 6.81 -52.83 40.43
N GLU A 450 7.22 -51.65 39.94
CA GLU A 450 8.27 -50.71 40.41
C GLU A 450 9.68 -51.05 39.84
N GLU A 451 10.56 -50.05 39.90
CA GLU A 451 12.00 -50.01 39.57
C GLU A 451 12.43 -49.83 38.10
N ALA A 452 13.55 -49.11 37.95
CA ALA A 452 14.19 -48.76 36.68
C ALA A 452 15.72 -48.71 36.83
N SER A 453 16.43 -49.40 35.94
CA SER A 453 17.90 -49.39 35.77
C SER A 453 18.28 -50.27 34.56
N SER A 454 19.48 -50.24 33.98
CA SER A 454 20.55 -49.22 33.88
C SER A 454 21.68 -49.86 33.05
N ASN A 455 22.43 -49.08 32.24
CA ASN A 455 23.70 -49.52 31.60
C ASN A 455 23.60 -50.71 30.58
N VAL A 456 24.61 -51.06 29.76
CA VAL A 456 25.62 -50.25 29.03
C VAL A 456 26.21 -51.05 27.84
N GLN A 457 26.54 -50.35 26.74
CA GLN A 457 27.51 -50.65 25.66
C GLN A 457 27.57 -52.01 24.89
N VAL A 458 27.86 -51.85 23.58
CA VAL A 458 28.56 -52.73 22.61
C VAL A 458 28.18 -54.21 22.44
N GLU A 459 27.91 -54.60 21.19
CA GLU A 459 28.95 -55.29 20.41
C GLU A 459 28.81 -55.03 18.90
N GLU A 460 29.83 -55.43 18.15
CA GLU A 460 30.02 -55.22 16.71
C GLU A 460 29.61 -56.48 15.92
N ASN A 461 29.13 -56.32 14.69
CA ASN A 461 29.13 -57.43 13.71
C ASN A 461 29.09 -56.88 12.29
N GLY A 462 30.11 -57.24 11.50
CA GLY A 462 30.18 -56.95 10.06
C GLY A 462 30.22 -58.23 9.23
N SER A 463 29.88 -58.09 7.95
CA SER A 463 30.22 -59.01 6.86
C SER A 463 29.70 -60.46 6.93
N ASN A 464 28.94 -60.85 5.88
CA ASN A 464 29.59 -61.66 4.86
C ASN A 464 28.95 -61.46 3.46
N GLU A 465 29.70 -61.81 2.42
CA GLU A 465 29.29 -61.82 1.01
C GLU A 465 28.59 -63.15 0.63
N VAL A 466 27.95 -63.19 -0.55
CA VAL A 466 28.38 -64.01 -1.73
C VAL A 466 27.35 -63.87 -2.88
N ALA A 467 27.81 -64.16 -4.11
CA ALA A 467 27.10 -64.14 -5.40
C ALA A 467 25.87 -65.11 -5.48
N ASP A 468 25.10 -65.27 -6.57
CA ASP A 468 25.29 -65.05 -8.03
C ASP A 468 23.88 -65.01 -8.71
N SER A 469 23.60 -64.85 -10.03
CA SER A 469 24.36 -64.73 -11.29
C SER A 469 23.48 -64.07 -12.41
N ASP A 470 23.67 -64.44 -13.69
CA ASP A 470 22.72 -64.45 -14.83
C ASP A 470 22.40 -63.13 -15.59
N GLU A 471 23.41 -62.74 -16.37
CA GLU A 471 23.41 -62.25 -17.75
C GLU A 471 22.10 -62.07 -18.58
N ILE A 472 22.08 -60.95 -19.32
CA ILE A 472 21.84 -60.80 -20.78
C ILE A 472 20.61 -61.48 -21.43
N SER A 473 19.82 -60.66 -22.14
CA SER A 473 19.21 -61.06 -23.42
C SER A 473 19.02 -59.87 -24.35
N GLU A 474 19.98 -59.65 -25.24
CA GLU A 474 19.85 -58.78 -26.41
C GLU A 474 19.23 -59.59 -27.58
N SER A 475 18.27 -59.03 -28.31
CA SER A 475 17.67 -59.71 -29.48
C SER A 475 17.35 -58.74 -30.62
N GLU A 476 18.18 -58.78 -31.66
CA GLU A 476 17.97 -58.08 -32.93
C GLU A 476 16.87 -58.73 -33.82
N LYS A 477 16.55 -58.00 -34.91
CA LYS A 477 16.10 -58.45 -36.26
C LYS A 477 14.60 -58.36 -36.56
N ALA A 478 14.18 -58.04 -37.80
CA ALA A 478 14.83 -57.33 -38.92
C ALA A 478 13.79 -57.06 -40.04
N ASN A 479 14.07 -56.08 -40.91
CA ASN A 479 13.50 -55.90 -42.26
C ASN A 479 11.97 -55.60 -42.36
N GLU A 480 11.40 -55.05 -43.44
CA GLU A 480 11.94 -54.70 -44.78
C GLU A 480 11.12 -53.59 -45.48
N HIS A 481 11.75 -52.83 -46.42
CA HIS A 481 11.19 -52.17 -47.63
C HIS A 481 9.94 -51.23 -47.56
N ALA A 482 9.71 -50.25 -48.47
CA ALA A 482 10.52 -49.60 -49.52
C ALA A 482 9.84 -48.31 -50.09
N THR A 483 10.65 -47.46 -50.77
CA THR A 483 10.30 -46.52 -51.88
C THR A 483 9.29 -45.35 -51.71
N GLY A 484 9.67 -44.16 -52.20
CA GLY A 484 8.76 -43.05 -52.53
C GLY A 484 9.47 -41.70 -52.82
N ASN A 485 9.50 -41.25 -54.08
CA ASN A 485 10.08 -39.96 -54.49
C ASN A 485 9.07 -38.78 -54.40
N ALA A 486 9.56 -37.56 -54.12
CA ALA A 486 9.06 -36.33 -54.75
C ALA A 486 10.10 -35.19 -54.68
N GLU A 487 10.60 -34.78 -55.84
CA GLU A 487 11.59 -33.73 -56.11
C GLU A 487 10.97 -32.33 -56.22
N SER A 488 11.67 -31.26 -55.77
CA SER A 488 11.66 -29.90 -56.39
C SER A 488 12.53 -28.86 -55.65
N GLY A 489 13.13 -27.90 -56.38
CA GLY A 489 13.26 -26.51 -55.88
C GLY A 489 14.61 -25.95 -55.44
N VAL A 490 15.66 -26.03 -56.27
CA VAL A 490 16.83 -25.10 -56.28
C VAL A 490 16.54 -24.05 -57.40
N PRO A 491 17.10 -22.80 -57.49
CA PRO A 491 18.44 -22.38 -57.06
C PRO A 491 18.51 -20.90 -56.52
N PRO A 492 19.56 -20.05 -56.72
CA PRO A 492 20.29 -19.53 -55.57
C PRO A 492 20.43 -17.99 -55.49
N ASP A 493 21.10 -17.53 -54.43
CA ASP A 493 21.55 -16.14 -54.25
C ASP A 493 22.59 -15.73 -55.31
N ALA A 494 22.54 -14.48 -55.80
CA ALA A 494 23.31 -14.00 -56.94
C ALA A 494 23.75 -12.53 -56.79
N ARG A 495 25.03 -12.33 -56.43
CA ARG A 495 25.69 -11.01 -56.40
C ARG A 495 25.65 -10.30 -57.76
N LYS A 496 25.34 -9.00 -57.74
CA LYS A 496 25.66 -7.94 -58.72
C LYS A 496 25.28 -6.58 -58.09
N ASN A 497 25.98 -5.48 -58.36
CA ASN A 497 27.33 -5.32 -58.94
C ASN A 497 27.92 -3.97 -58.54
#